data_AF-A0A1V9PWN3-F1
#
_entry.id   AF-A0A1V9PWN3-F1
#
_cell.length_a   1.000
_cell.length_b   1.000
_cell.length_c   1.000
_cell.angle_alpha   90.00
_cell.angle_beta   90.00
_cell.angle_gamma   90.00
#
_symmetry.space_group_name_H-M   'P 1'
#
loop_
_entity.id
_entity.type
_entity.pdbx_description
1 polymer ?
#
loop_
_entity_poly.entity_id
_entity_poly.type
_entity_poly.pdbx_seq_one_letter_code
_entity_poly.pdbx_strand_id
1 'polypeptide(L)' 'MVKKTSEAQLKANRRWKNKNRDKQRNYQYGSYARKFIREIANEKQLNELEILIKERKNLLK' A
#
# COMPACT_ATOMS: atom_id res chain seq x y z
N MET A 1 -20.53 5.10 21.68
CA MET A 1 -19.73 4.09 20.93
C MET A 1 -18.65 3.53 21.86
N VAL A 2 -18.66 2.22 22.15
CA VAL A 2 -17.63 1.58 22.98
C VAL A 2 -16.34 1.46 22.18
N LYS A 3 -15.23 1.98 22.72
CA LYS A 3 -13.90 1.91 22.11
C LYS A 3 -13.45 0.45 22.13
N LYS A 4 -13.57 -0.26 21.00
CA LYS A 4 -13.25 -1.70 20.85
C LYS A 4 -11.79 -2.07 21.15
N THR A 5 -10.87 -1.10 21.25
CA THR A 5 -9.43 -1.34 21.39
C THR A 5 -8.90 -0.61 22.61
N SER A 6 -8.28 -1.35 23.53
CA SER A 6 -7.60 -0.81 24.71
C SER A 6 -6.42 0.09 24.31
N GLU A 7 -6.09 1.07 25.14
CA GLU A 7 -4.94 1.95 24.91
C GLU A 7 -3.62 1.20 24.84
N ALA A 8 -3.51 0.09 25.59
CA ALA A 8 -2.37 -0.81 25.53
C ALA A 8 -2.22 -1.46 24.14
N GLN A 9 -3.33 -1.92 23.55
CA GLN A 9 -3.36 -2.49 22.21
C GLN A 9 -3.03 -1.44 21.14
N LEU A 10 -3.52 -0.20 21.30
CA LEU A 10 -3.16 0.92 20.42
C LEU A 10 -1.66 1.24 20.49
N LYS A 11 -1.07 1.22 21.69
CA LYS A 11 0.36 1.44 21.89
C LYS A 11 1.21 0.32 21.27
N ALA A 12 0.79 -0.93 21.44
CA ALA A 12 1.44 -2.08 20.82
C ALA A 12 1.40 -2.00 19.29
N ASN A 13 0.23 -1.69 18.72
CA ASN A 13 0.07 -1.50 17.28
C ASN A 13 0.96 -0.36 16.74
N ARG A 14 1.04 0.78 17.46
CA ARG A 14 1.94 1.87 17.09
C ARG A 14 3.41 1.44 17.08
N ARG A 15 3.86 0.69 18.10
CA ARG A 15 5.24 0.18 18.18
C ARG A 15 5.54 -0.79 17.03
N TRP A 16 4.62 -1.70 16.73
CA TRP A 16 4.78 -2.64 15.63
C TRP A 16 4.83 -1.93 14.27
N LYS A 17 3.94 -0.95 14.04
CA LYS A 17 3.95 -0.12 12.83
C LYS A 17 5.26 0.65 12.67
N ASN A 18 5.78 1.24 13.75
CA ASN A 18 7.05 1.95 13.74
C ASN A 18 8.25 1.05 13.45
N LYS A 19 8.23 -0.21 13.89
CA LYS A 19 9.28 -1.20 13.58
C LYS A 19 9.17 -1.77 12.16
N ASN A 20 7.97 -1.76 11.56
CA ASN A 20 7.67 -2.38 10.27
C ASN A 20 7.19 -1.37 9.23
N ARG A 21 7.73 -0.14 9.26
CA ARG A 21 7.26 0.97 8.41
C ARG A 21 7.28 0.62 6.92
N ASP A 22 8.32 -0.05 6.45
CA ASP A 22 8.46 -0.40 5.04
C ASP A 22 7.48 -1.49 4.60
N LYS A 23 7.25 -2.50 5.44
CA LYS A 23 6.24 -3.54 5.19
C LYS A 23 4.83 -2.93 5.18
N GLN A 24 4.55 -2.02 6.10
CA GLN A 24 3.26 -1.32 6.14
C GLN A 24 3.07 -0.43 4.91
N ARG A 25 4.13 0.27 4.50
CA ARG A 25 4.14 1.11 3.29
C ARG A 25 3.82 0.27 2.05
N ASN A 26 4.49 -0.87 1.88
CA ASN A 26 4.24 -1.79 0.78
C ASN A 26 2.79 -2.31 0.80
N TYR A 27 2.30 -2.74 1.95
CA TYR A 27 0.91 -3.21 2.09
C TYR A 27 -0.11 -2.14 1.70
N GLN A 28 0.05 -0.92 2.23
CA GLN A 28 -0.88 0.18 2.01
C GLN A 28 -0.90 0.60 0.53
N TYR A 29 0.26 0.95 -0.02
CA TYR A 29 0.33 1.40 -1.41
C TYR A 29 0.01 0.26 -2.39
N GLY A 30 0.45 -0.97 -2.12
CA GLY A 30 0.10 -2.12 -2.94
C GLY A 30 -1.40 -2.40 -2.95
N SER A 31 -2.09 -2.25 -1.82
CA SER A 31 -3.54 -2.40 -1.77
C SER A 31 -4.27 -1.31 -2.56
N TYR A 32 -3.84 -0.05 -2.44
CA TYR A 32 -4.44 1.04 -3.20
C TYR A 32 -4.16 0.92 -4.69
N ALA A 33 -2.94 0.57 -5.09
CA ALA A 33 -2.60 0.35 -6.50
C ALA A 33 -3.46 -0.77 -7.11
N ARG A 34 -3.62 -1.91 -6.41
CA ARG A 34 -4.50 -3.00 -6.88
C ARG A 34 -5.94 -2.55 -7.05
N LYS A 35 -6.49 -1.81 -6.07
CA LYS A 35 -7.87 -1.30 -6.17
C LYS A 35 -8.01 -0.32 -7.34
N PHE A 36 -7.06 0.59 -7.48
CA PHE A 36 -7.08 1.58 -8.54
C PHE A 36 -7.07 0.92 -9.93
N ILE A 37 -6.12 0.01 -10.16
CA ILE A 37 -6.00 -0.73 -11.43
C ILE A 37 -7.27 -1.54 -11.74
N ARG A 38 -7.87 -2.19 -10.73
CA ARG A 38 -9.01 -3.09 -10.94
C ARG A 38 -10.34 -2.37 -11.13
N GLU A 39 -10.55 -1.27 -10.44
CA GLU A 39 -11.90 -0.70 -10.25
C GLU A 39 -12.04 0.76 -10.65
N ILE A 40 -10.95 1.53 -10.78
CA ILE A 40 -11.01 3.00 -10.89
C ILE A 40 -10.34 3.52 -12.16
N ALA A 41 -9.20 2.95 -12.54
CA ALA A 41 -8.37 3.45 -13.62
C ALA A 41 -9.08 3.35 -14.97
N ASN A 42 -8.92 4.38 -15.79
CA ASN A 42 -9.29 4.33 -17.21
C ASN A 42 -8.14 3.78 -18.07
N GLU A 43 -8.43 3.50 -19.34
CA GLU A 43 -7.48 2.87 -20.27
C GLU A 43 -6.16 3.65 -20.39
N LYS A 44 -6.21 4.98 -20.51
CA LYS A 44 -5.00 5.81 -20.59
C LYS A 44 -4.13 5.65 -19.34
N GLN A 45 -4.75 5.69 -18.15
CA GLN A 45 -4.04 5.51 -16.89
C GLN A 45 -3.43 4.11 -16.76
N LEU A 46 -4.12 3.08 -17.26
CA LEU A 46 -3.58 1.72 -17.27
C LEU A 46 -2.34 1.62 -18.16
N ASN A 47 -2.39 2.20 -19.37
CA ASN A 47 -1.24 2.22 -20.29
C ASN A 47 -0.03 2.95 -19.68
N GLU A 48 -0.24 4.08 -18.99
CA GLU A 48 0.83 4.79 -18.27
C GLU A 48 1.44 3.91 -17.16
N LEU A 49 0.60 3.22 -16.38
CA LEU A 49 1.07 2.32 -15.32
C LEU A 49 1.86 1.13 -15.86
N GLU A 50 1.50 0.58 -17.02
CA GLU A 50 2.26 -0.50 -17.67
C GLU A 50 3.68 -0.07 -18.02
N ILE A 51 3.85 1.15 -18.56
CA ILE A 51 5.16 1.72 -18.88
C ILE A 51 6.00 1.84 -17.60
N LEU A 52 5.44 2.42 -16.54
CA LEU A 52 6.12 2.58 -15.25
C LEU A 52 6.54 1.23 -14.64
N ILE A 53 5.69 0.20 -14.75
CA ILE A 53 6.02 -1.16 -14.29
C ILE A 53 7.20 -1.73 -15.09
N LYS A 54 7.20 -1.55 -16.42
CA LYS A 54 8.25 -2.04 -17.30
C LYS A 54 9.60 -1.37 -16.98
N GLU A 55 9.62 -0.05 -16.85
CA GLU A 55 10.80 0.72 -16.45
C GLU A 55 11.34 0.25 -15.10
N ARG A 56 10.47 0.11 -14.09
CA ARG A 56 10.89 -0.34 -12.77
C ARG A 56 11.48 -1.74 -12.78
N LYS A 57 10.92 -2.67 -13.55
CA LYS A 57 11.45 -4.04 -13.70
C LYS A 57 12.82 -4.04 -14.37
N ASN A 58 13.04 -3.16 -15.36
CA ASN A 58 14.35 -3.03 -16.01
C ASN A 58 15.43 -2.52 -15.05
N LEU A 59 15.09 -1.57 -14.16
CA LEU A 59 16.00 -1.06 -13.13
C LEU A 59 16.32 -2.06 -12.00
N LEU A 60 15.56 -3.15 -11.90
CA LEU A 60 15.73 -4.19 -10.88
C LEU A 60 16.45 -5.44 -11.40
N LYS A 61 16.72 -5.51 -12.71
CA LYS A 61 17.58 -6.53 -13.31
C LYS A 61 19.04 -6.16 -13.13
#